data_AF-A0A1H2XD11-F1
#
_entry.id   AF-A0A1H2XD11-F1
#
_cell.length_a   1.000
_cell.length_b   1.000
_cell.length_c   1.000
_cell.angle_alpha   90.00
_cell.angle_beta   90.00
_cell.angle_gamma   90.00
#
_symmetry.space_group_name_H-M   'P 1'
#
loop_
_entity.id
_entity.type
_entity.pdbx_description
1 polymer ?
#
loop_
_entity_poly.entity_id
_entity_poly.type
_entity_poly.pdbx_seq_one_letter_code
_entity_poly.pdbx_strand_id
1 'polypeptide(L)'
;MKISTSFTQNVCRVILGLLMILAGIGHLTFQREEFQAQVPRWLPTSDTFMDFVVVASGVVEILLGLAMVILFKYKVKVGIILAIFYVLIFPGNISQYTNSIDAFGLDTDLKRLVRLFFQPVLILWSLWSTGALVHLLNKQK
;
A
#
# COMPACT_ATOMS: atom_id res chain seq x y z
N MET A 1 -1.46 -24.51 13.62
CA MET A 1 -2.88 -24.06 13.61
C MET A 1 -3.30 -23.78 12.17
N LYS A 2 -4.39 -24.39 11.69
CA LYS A 2 -4.88 -24.18 10.31
C LYS A 2 -5.61 -22.83 10.27
N ILE A 3 -5.01 -21.82 9.63
CA ILE A 3 -5.63 -20.48 9.55
C ILE A 3 -6.74 -20.50 8.49
N SER A 4 -7.98 -20.47 8.95
CA SER A 4 -9.17 -20.26 8.10
C SER A 4 -9.46 -18.77 8.00
N THR A 5 -9.95 -18.35 6.83
CA THR A 5 -10.48 -16.99 6.61
C THR A 5 -11.93 -17.12 6.17
N SER A 6 -12.79 -16.22 6.64
CA SER A 6 -14.21 -16.17 6.26
C SER A 6 -14.37 -15.74 4.80
N PHE A 7 -15.58 -15.93 4.27
CA PHE A 7 -15.94 -15.41 2.94
C PHE A 7 -15.70 -13.90 2.85
N THR A 8 -16.14 -13.13 3.84
CA THR A 8 -15.93 -11.68 3.92
C THR A 8 -14.45 -11.32 3.87
N GLN A 9 -13.60 -11.99 4.64
CA GLN A 9 -12.15 -11.77 4.61
C GLN A 9 -11.57 -12.04 3.21
N ASN A 10 -12.03 -13.10 2.53
CA ASN A 10 -11.57 -13.43 1.19
C ASN A 10 -11.99 -12.39 0.14
N VAL A 11 -13.23 -11.88 0.22
CA VAL A 11 -13.73 -10.80 -0.64
C VAL A 11 -12.93 -9.52 -0.40
N CYS A 12 -12.78 -9.11 0.86
CA CYS A 12 -11.98 -7.95 1.23
C CYS A 12 -10.51 -8.07 0.79
N ARG A 13 -9.91 -9.26 0.86
CA ARG A 13 -8.55 -9.52 0.35
C ARG A 13 -8.46 -9.29 -1.16
N VAL A 14 -9.43 -9.79 -1.93
CA VAL A 14 -9.46 -9.63 -3.40
C VAL A 14 -9.67 -8.16 -3.76
N ILE A 15 -10.61 -7.46 -3.11
CA ILE A 15 -10.82 -6.02 -3.33
C ILE A 15 -9.53 -5.25 -3.07
N LEU A 16 -8.86 -5.51 -1.93
CA LEU A 16 -7.59 -4.85 -1.60
C LEU A 16 -6.52 -5.13 -2.66
N GLY A 17 -6.43 -6.37 -3.16
CA GLY A 17 -5.52 -6.74 -4.24
C GLY A 17 -5.81 -5.99 -5.56
N LEU A 18 -7.09 -5.83 -5.92
CA LEU A 18 -7.49 -5.07 -7.11
C LEU A 18 -7.18 -3.57 -6.98
N LEU A 19 -7.40 -2.98 -5.80
CA LEU A 19 -7.02 -1.59 -5.52
C LEU A 19 -5.50 -1.37 -5.64
N MET A 20 -4.70 -2.32 -5.16
CA MET A 20 -3.24 -2.31 -5.32
C MET A 20 -2.81 -2.36 -6.79
N ILE A 21 -3.45 -3.23 -7.60
CA ILE A 21 -3.18 -3.30 -9.04
C ILE A 21 -3.52 -1.97 -9.71
N LEU A 22 -4.67 -1.37 -9.38
CA LEU A 22 -5.08 -0.08 -9.92
C LEU A 22 -4.09 1.04 -9.56
N ALA A 23 -3.66 1.10 -8.30
CA ALA A 23 -2.66 2.07 -7.83
C ALA A 23 -1.33 1.90 -8.60
N GLY A 24 -0.86 0.66 -8.76
CA GLY A 24 0.37 0.39 -9.49
C GLY A 24 0.26 0.70 -10.99
N ILE A 25 -0.91 0.49 -11.61
CA ILE A 25 -1.17 0.98 -12.97
C ILE A 25 -1.10 2.52 -13.00
N GLY A 26 -1.68 3.21 -12.01
CA GLY A 26 -1.60 4.66 -11.87
C GLY A 26 -0.16 5.18 -11.82
N HIS A 27 0.71 4.55 -11.03
CA HIS A 27 2.16 4.85 -10.98
C HIS A 27 2.83 4.77 -12.35
N LEU A 28 2.44 3.79 -13.16
CA LEU A 28 3.06 3.54 -14.48
C LEU A 28 2.43 4.35 -15.61
N THR A 29 1.27 4.99 -15.38
CA THR A 29 0.48 5.62 -16.44
C THR A 29 0.02 7.03 -16.07
N PHE A 30 -1.20 7.19 -15.55
CA PHE A 30 -1.91 8.47 -15.48
C PHE A 30 -1.66 9.29 -14.20
N GLN A 31 -0.91 8.75 -13.23
CA GLN A 31 -0.60 9.42 -11.95
C GLN A 31 0.89 9.54 -11.66
N ARG A 32 1.75 9.23 -12.64
CA ARG A 32 3.20 9.14 -12.44
C ARG A 32 3.82 10.42 -11.85
N GLU A 33 3.45 11.58 -12.38
CA GLU A 33 3.94 12.88 -11.87
C GLU A 33 3.46 13.17 -10.45
N GLU A 34 2.19 12.88 -10.14
CA GLU A 34 1.64 13.01 -8.78
C GLU A 34 2.36 12.10 -7.77
N PHE A 35 2.79 10.91 -8.20
CA PHE A 35 3.59 10.01 -7.37
C PHE A 35 5.03 10.49 -7.21
N GLN A 36 5.66 11.03 -8.26
CA GLN A 36 7.01 11.60 -8.17
C GLN A 36 7.07 12.75 -7.18
N ALA A 37 6.06 13.63 -7.19
CA ALA A 37 5.97 14.75 -6.26
C ALA A 37 5.95 14.31 -4.78
N GLN A 38 5.49 13.09 -4.49
CA GLN A 38 5.43 12.55 -3.14
C GLN A 38 6.71 11.89 -2.66
N VAL A 39 7.70 11.68 -3.53
CA VAL A 39 8.96 11.06 -3.13
C VAL A 39 9.56 11.88 -1.98
N PRO A 40 9.90 11.26 -0.82
CA PRO A 40 10.36 12.00 0.33
C PRO A 40 11.59 12.87 0.04
N ARG A 41 11.54 14.15 0.43
CA ARG A 41 12.60 15.13 0.13
C ARG A 41 13.97 14.84 0.79
N TRP A 42 14.04 13.88 1.71
CA TRP A 42 15.30 13.40 2.31
C TRP A 42 16.01 12.35 1.44
N LEU A 43 15.37 11.86 0.39
CA LEU A 43 15.98 11.02 -0.64
C LEU A 43 16.62 11.88 -1.73
N PRO A 44 17.48 11.30 -2.60
CA PRO A 44 18.00 11.99 -3.78
C PRO A 44 16.88 12.61 -4.63
N THR A 45 17.02 13.89 -4.96
CA THR A 45 16.01 14.67 -5.67
C THR A 45 16.24 14.71 -7.18
N SER A 46 17.09 13.85 -7.73
CA SER A 46 17.24 13.76 -9.18
C SER A 46 16.02 13.12 -9.81
N ASP A 47 15.56 13.67 -10.93
CA ASP A 47 14.34 13.21 -11.61
C ASP A 47 14.41 11.72 -11.95
N THR A 48 15.57 11.23 -12.39
CA THR A 48 15.80 9.81 -12.69
C THR A 48 15.63 8.93 -11.45
N PHE A 49 16.08 9.37 -10.28
CA PHE A 49 15.94 8.59 -9.05
C PHE A 49 14.50 8.58 -8.56
N MET A 50 13.84 9.74 -8.53
CA MET A 50 12.42 9.84 -8.14
C MET A 50 11.55 8.99 -9.05
N ASP A 51 11.78 9.06 -10.36
CA ASP A 51 11.08 8.26 -11.34
C ASP A 51 11.30 6.75 -11.14
N PHE A 52 12.54 6.34 -10.88
CA PHE A 52 12.85 4.95 -10.56
C PHE A 52 12.08 4.47 -9.32
N VAL A 53 12.02 5.27 -8.25
CA VAL A 53 11.27 4.93 -7.02
C VAL A 53 9.79 4.72 -7.33
N VAL A 54 9.18 5.59 -8.13
CA VAL A 54 7.76 5.52 -8.51
C VAL A 54 7.48 4.30 -9.39
N VAL A 55 8.31 4.04 -10.39
CA VAL A 55 8.14 2.86 -11.27
C VAL A 55 8.34 1.57 -10.49
N ALA A 56 9.40 1.47 -9.69
CA ALA A 56 9.70 0.28 -8.92
C ALA A 56 8.59 -0.03 -7.90
N SER A 57 8.10 0.99 -7.18
CA SER A 57 6.97 0.81 -6.25
C SER A 57 5.69 0.42 -6.97
N GLY A 58 5.36 1.04 -8.12
CA GLY A 58 4.19 0.66 -8.92
C GLY A 58 4.23 -0.81 -9.41
N VAL A 59 5.40 -1.29 -9.83
CA VAL A 59 5.58 -2.72 -10.18
C VAL A 59 5.36 -3.62 -8.96
N VAL A 60 5.93 -3.26 -7.80
CA VAL A 60 5.75 -4.01 -6.56
C VAL A 60 4.27 -4.04 -6.14
N GLU A 61 3.55 -2.93 -6.31
CA GLU A 61 2.11 -2.84 -6.02
C GLU A 61 1.29 -3.81 -6.89
N ILE A 62 1.56 -3.86 -8.20
CA ILE A 62 0.89 -4.80 -9.11
C ILE A 62 1.18 -6.25 -8.70
N LEU A 63 2.45 -6.58 -8.42
CA LEU A 63 2.84 -7.93 -8.03
C LEU A 63 2.18 -8.35 -6.71
N LEU A 64 2.17 -7.48 -5.70
CA LEU A 64 1.50 -7.74 -4.42
C LEU A 64 -0.01 -7.81 -4.58
N GLY A 65 -0.62 -6.97 -5.42
CA GLY A 65 -2.04 -7.01 -5.71
C GLY A 65 -2.46 -8.31 -6.40
N LEU A 66 -1.70 -8.75 -7.41
CA LEU A 66 -1.90 -10.06 -8.04
C LEU A 66 -1.70 -11.21 -7.05
N ALA A 67 -0.68 -11.15 -6.19
CA ALA A 67 -0.47 -12.14 -5.14
C ALA A 67 -1.64 -12.17 -4.15
N MET A 68 -2.21 -11.02 -3.80
CA MET A 68 -3.40 -10.90 -2.95
C MET A 68 -4.64 -11.48 -3.60
N VAL A 69 -4.74 -11.54 -4.93
CA VAL A 69 -5.86 -12.19 -5.63
C VAL A 69 -5.60 -13.70 -5.77
N ILE A 70 -4.47 -14.07 -6.35
CA ILE A 70 -4.19 -15.41 -6.89
C ILE A 70 -3.59 -16.37 -5.86
N LEU A 71 -2.67 -15.91 -4.99
CA LEU A 71 -1.88 -16.80 -4.12
C LEU A 71 -2.60 -17.15 -2.80
N PHE A 72 -3.83 -17.67 -2.91
CA PHE A 72 -4.68 -18.00 -1.75
C PHE A 72 -4.04 -18.97 -0.75
N LYS A 73 -3.15 -19.88 -1.20
CA LYS A 73 -2.38 -20.80 -0.33
C LYS A 73 -1.35 -20.07 0.54
N TYR A 74 -0.84 -18.92 0.07
CA TYR A 74 0.20 -18.12 0.74
C TYR A 74 -0.35 -16.83 1.35
N LYS A 75 -1.67 -16.66 1.41
CA LYS A 75 -2.36 -15.43 1.83
C LYS A 75 -1.77 -14.78 3.10
N VAL A 76 -1.45 -15.56 4.14
CA VAL A 76 -0.86 -15.03 5.38
C VAL A 76 0.49 -14.35 5.13
N LYS A 77 1.38 -14.99 4.37
CA LYS A 77 2.70 -14.41 4.04
C LYS A 77 2.54 -13.16 3.19
N VAL A 78 1.67 -13.22 2.17
CA VAL A 78 1.40 -12.09 1.27
C VAL A 78 0.84 -10.90 2.06
N GLY A 79 -0.10 -11.12 2.97
CA GLY A 79 -0.68 -10.05 3.79
C GLY A 79 0.33 -9.38 4.72
N ILE A 80 1.27 -10.15 5.30
CA ILE A 80 2.37 -9.60 6.09
C ILE A 80 3.30 -8.76 5.21
N ILE A 81 3.69 -9.27 4.04
CA ILE A 81 4.57 -8.54 3.11
C ILE A 81 3.90 -7.24 2.66
N LEU A 82 2.61 -7.28 2.31
CA LEU A 82 1.84 -6.09 1.94
C LEU A 82 1.73 -5.09 3.10
N ALA A 83 1.52 -5.56 4.33
CA ALA A 83 1.51 -4.69 5.50
C ALA A 83 2.86 -3.98 5.71
N ILE A 84 3.98 -4.70 5.53
CA ILE A 84 5.32 -4.12 5.58
C ILE A 84 5.49 -3.10 4.44
N PHE A 85 5.07 -3.44 3.22
CA PHE A 85 5.14 -2.54 2.09
C PHE A 85 4.37 -1.24 2.34
N TYR A 86 3.17 -1.32 2.91
CA TYR A 86 2.42 -0.14 3.34
C TYR A 86 3.17 0.73 4.34
N VAL A 87 3.94 0.15 5.27
CA VAL A 87 4.80 0.94 6.17
C VAL A 87 5.93 1.62 5.39
N LEU A 88 6.54 0.91 4.44
CA LEU A 88 7.67 1.42 3.65
C LEU A 88 7.31 2.57 2.71
N ILE A 89 6.09 2.58 2.15
CA ILE A 89 5.62 3.67 1.28
C ILE A 89 4.99 4.84 2.05
N PHE A 90 4.66 4.66 3.33
CA PHE A 90 4.02 5.69 4.15
C PHE A 90 4.77 7.03 4.23
N PRO A 91 6.12 7.08 4.23
CA PRO A 91 6.86 8.34 4.12
C PRO A 91 6.45 9.21 2.93
N GLY A 92 5.95 8.65 1.84
CA GLY A 92 5.43 9.43 0.71
C GLY A 92 4.18 10.24 1.06
N ASN A 93 3.23 9.63 1.78
CA ASN A 93 2.03 10.33 2.27
C ASN A 93 2.40 11.42 3.29
N ILE A 94 3.37 11.13 4.17
CA ILE A 94 3.88 12.14 5.13
C ILE A 94 4.53 13.30 4.37
N SER A 95 5.37 13.01 3.38
CA SER A 95 6.00 14.02 2.53
C SER A 95 4.97 14.91 1.84
N GLN A 96 3.89 14.32 1.31
CA GLN A 96 2.79 15.09 0.73
C GLN A 96 2.18 16.08 1.74
N TYR A 97 1.90 15.60 2.96
CA TYR A 97 1.30 16.42 4.02
C TYR A 97 2.22 17.53 4.49
N THR A 98 3.47 17.20 4.85
CA THR A 98 4.42 18.17 5.44
C THR A 98 4.88 19.24 4.45
N ASN A 99 4.80 18.94 3.16
CA ASN A 99 5.23 19.87 2.10
C ASN A 99 4.04 20.47 1.33
N SER A 100 2.80 20.27 1.80
CA SER A 100 1.57 20.81 1.21
C SER A 100 1.46 20.57 -0.30
N ILE A 101 1.72 19.34 -0.74
CA ILE A 101 1.75 18.97 -2.16
C ILE A 101 0.33 18.64 -2.64
N ASP A 102 -0.15 19.42 -3.59
CA ASP A 102 -1.44 19.19 -4.24
C ASP A 102 -1.30 18.05 -5.27
N ALA A 103 -1.98 16.95 -5.01
CA ALA A 103 -1.98 15.74 -5.84
C ALA A 103 -3.19 14.86 -5.47
N PHE A 104 -3.67 14.02 -6.39
CA PHE A 104 -4.81 13.11 -6.19
C PHE A 104 -6.11 13.84 -5.78
N GLY A 105 -6.27 15.12 -6.18
CA GLY A 105 -7.38 15.98 -5.74
C GLY A 105 -7.32 16.40 -4.27
N LEU A 106 -6.17 16.22 -3.60
CA LEU A 106 -5.93 16.60 -2.20
C LEU A 106 -5.25 17.98 -2.13
N ASP A 107 -6.07 19.01 -2.27
CA ASP A 107 -5.74 20.44 -2.37
C ASP A 107 -5.78 21.20 -1.03
N THR A 108 -6.04 20.50 0.09
CA THR A 108 -6.12 21.12 1.43
C THR A 108 -5.39 20.28 2.46
N ASP A 109 -4.91 20.93 3.52
CA ASP A 109 -4.22 20.26 4.63
C ASP A 109 -5.11 19.24 5.33
N LEU A 110 -6.41 19.51 5.43
CA LEU A 110 -7.36 18.56 6.01
C LEU A 110 -7.46 17.28 5.16
N LYS A 111 -7.57 17.41 3.82
CA LYS A 111 -7.61 16.24 2.92
C LYS A 111 -6.34 15.41 3.04
N ARG A 112 -5.17 16.05 3.05
CA ARG A 112 -3.85 15.39 3.23
C ARG A 112 -3.71 14.74 4.61
N LEU A 113 -4.18 15.39 5.67
CA LEU A 113 -4.15 14.83 7.04
C LEU A 113 -5.05 13.59 7.15
N VAL A 114 -6.27 13.64 6.62
CA VAL A 114 -7.19 12.49 6.59
C VAL A 114 -6.54 11.31 5.86
N ARG A 115 -5.80 11.57 4.77
CA ARG A 115 -5.09 10.52 4.03
C ARG A 115 -4.13 9.71 4.91
N LEU A 116 -3.47 10.34 5.88
CA LEU A 116 -2.52 9.65 6.76
C LEU A 116 -3.19 8.54 7.58
N PHE A 117 -4.46 8.71 7.97
CA PHE A 117 -5.21 7.72 8.75
C PHE A 117 -5.64 6.50 7.93
N PHE A 118 -5.67 6.58 6.58
CA PHE A 118 -5.93 5.40 5.77
C PHE A 118 -4.77 4.40 5.80
N GLN A 119 -3.53 4.83 6.07
CA GLN A 119 -2.39 3.91 6.12
C GLN A 119 -2.53 2.82 7.19
N PRO A 120 -2.77 3.14 8.49
CA PRO A 120 -3.00 2.10 9.49
C PRO A 120 -4.22 1.23 9.18
N VAL A 121 -5.26 1.80 8.56
CA VAL A 121 -6.43 1.02 8.11
C VAL A 121 -6.05 0.00 7.03
N LEU A 122 -5.25 0.39 6.03
CA LEU A 122 -4.77 -0.50 4.97
C LEU A 122 -3.86 -1.61 5.50
N ILE A 123 -2.98 -1.27 6.45
CA ILE A 123 -2.12 -2.25 7.14
C ILE A 123 -2.99 -3.28 7.87
N LEU A 124 -3.95 -2.83 8.67
CA LEU A 124 -4.86 -3.72 9.40
C LEU A 124 -5.74 -4.54 8.45
N TRP A 125 -6.25 -3.95 7.38
CA TRP A 125 -7.04 -4.65 6.37
C TRP A 125 -6.21 -5.77 5.71
N SER A 126 -4.97 -5.50 5.31
CA SER A 126 -4.08 -6.51 4.75
C SER A 126 -3.88 -7.69 5.73
N LEU A 127 -3.57 -7.40 6.99
CA LEU A 127 -3.33 -8.43 8.00
C LEU A 127 -4.59 -9.22 8.36
N TRP A 128 -5.72 -8.53 8.52
CA TRP A 128 -6.98 -9.14 8.89
C TRP A 128 -7.57 -10.00 7.77
N SER A 129 -7.64 -9.48 6.53
CA SER A 129 -8.26 -10.17 5.39
C SER A 129 -7.53 -11.45 4.98
N THR A 130 -6.24 -11.56 5.32
CA THR A 130 -5.42 -12.74 5.04
C THR A 130 -5.33 -13.74 6.19
N GLY A 131 -5.89 -13.40 7.36
CA GLY A 131 -5.73 -14.17 8.60
C GLY A 131 -4.35 -14.02 9.26
N ALA A 132 -3.50 -13.14 8.72
CA ALA A 132 -2.18 -12.86 9.29
C ALA A 132 -2.25 -12.20 10.68
N LEU A 133 -3.27 -11.39 10.95
CA LEU A 133 -3.44 -10.80 12.28
C LEU A 133 -3.56 -11.87 13.38
N VAL A 134 -4.42 -12.87 13.16
CA VAL A 134 -4.58 -14.02 14.07
C VAL A 134 -3.28 -14.85 14.14
N HIS A 135 -2.60 -15.03 13.01
CA HIS A 135 -1.30 -15.73 12.96
C HIS A 135 -0.28 -15.09 13.91
N LEU A 136 -0.15 -13.77 13.85
CA LEU A 136 0.85 -13.01 14.60
C LEU A 136 0.52 -12.97 16.09
N LEU A 137 -0.74 -12.73 16.44
CA LEU A 137 -1.19 -12.70 17.85
C LEU A 137 -1.03 -14.06 18.54
N ASN A 138 -1.24 -15.16 17.81
CA ASN A 138 -1.09 -16.51 18.37
C ASN A 138 0.37 -16.99 18.42
N LYS A 139 1.28 -16.37 17.66
CA LYS A 139 2.72 -16.69 17.70
C LYS A 139 3.42 -16.05 18.90
N GLN A 140 2.81 -15.02 19.50
CA GLN A 140 3.33 -14.32 20.69
C GLN A 140 2.85 -14.93 22.01
N LYS A 141 2.03 -15.98 21.96
CA LYS A 141 1.66 -16.82 23.10
C LYS A 141 2.42 -18.13 23.03
#